data_AF-A0A961F4D0-F1
#
_entry.id   AF-A0A961F4D0-F1
#
_cell.length_a   1.000
_cell.length_b   1.000
_cell.length_c   1.000
_cell.angle_alpha   90.00
_cell.angle_beta   90.00
_cell.angle_gamma   90.00
#
_symmetry.space_group_name_H-M   'P 1'
#
loop_
_entity.id
_entity.type
_entity.pdbx_description
1 polymer ?
#
loop_
_entity_poly.entity_id
_entity_poly.type
_entity_poly.pdbx_seq_one_letter_code
_entity_poly.pdbx_strand_id
1 'polypeptide(L)'
;MLAELFLTVLSATLCGASAPPAHEVAAVKARLAPLQLLSFATDLEYCGYLGRDPDGGPVFTEMVRGGHYGCTPVLPGDDVALIASVHTHGAYSPEIPSEFPTALDIASDAAEGIDGYVATPGGRLWFIDGRARIALQLCGPGCLPQDPRFHEGDDGPVAARYSHRTLIGLESPQ
;
A
#
# COMPACT_ATOMS: atom_id res chain seq x y z
N MET A 1 57.87 -3.96 17.88
CA MET A 1 56.58 -4.40 18.47
C MET A 1 55.63 -3.22 18.35
N LEU A 2 54.90 -3.14 17.24
CA LEU A 2 53.89 -2.09 16.99
C LEU A 2 52.55 -2.81 16.90
N ALA A 3 51.63 -2.44 17.79
CA ALA A 3 50.31 -3.02 17.89
C ALA A 3 49.37 -2.34 16.88
N GLU A 4 48.84 -3.12 15.95
CA GLU A 4 47.81 -2.71 15.00
C GLU A 4 46.47 -2.60 15.75
N LEU A 5 45.93 -1.38 15.80
CA LEU A 5 44.63 -1.07 16.37
C LEU A 5 43.54 -1.40 15.32
N PHE A 6 42.90 -2.56 15.45
CA PHE A 6 41.74 -2.91 14.63
C PHE A 6 40.54 -2.04 15.02
N LEU A 7 40.15 -1.13 14.12
CA LEU A 7 38.93 -0.34 14.23
C LEU A 7 37.75 -1.19 13.73
N THR A 8 36.97 -1.76 14.64
CA THR A 8 35.68 -2.40 14.33
C THR A 8 34.65 -1.34 13.95
N VAL A 9 34.29 -1.27 12.67
CA VAL A 9 33.17 -0.45 12.18
C VAL A 9 31.86 -1.18 12.51
N LEU A 10 31.13 -0.69 13.53
CA LEU A 10 29.72 -1.06 13.72
C LEU A 10 28.92 -0.44 12.57
N SER A 11 28.48 -1.26 11.61
CA SER A 11 27.48 -0.85 10.63
C SER A 11 26.15 -0.69 11.34
N ALA A 12 25.76 0.55 11.63
CA ALA A 12 24.40 0.88 12.02
C ALA A 12 23.50 0.64 10.79
N THR A 13 22.67 -0.39 10.84
CA THR A 13 21.59 -0.59 9.87
C THR A 13 20.61 0.58 10.04
N LEU A 14 20.76 1.60 9.19
CA LEU A 14 19.73 2.61 9.01
C LEU A 14 18.45 1.87 8.62
N CYS A 15 17.40 1.99 9.42
CA CYS A 15 16.05 1.54 9.10
C CYS A 15 15.52 2.45 7.98
N GLY A 16 16.08 2.30 6.79
CA GLY A 16 15.58 2.90 5.56
C GLY A 16 14.38 2.09 5.10
N ALA A 17 13.35 2.78 4.63
CA ALA A 17 12.23 2.11 4.00
C ALA A 17 12.71 1.30 2.79
N SER A 18 12.25 0.06 2.68
CA SER A 18 12.61 -0.79 1.54
C SER A 18 11.61 -0.54 0.42
N ALA A 19 12.10 -0.20 -0.77
CA ALA A 19 11.24 -0.24 -1.94
C ALA A 19 10.89 -1.71 -2.28
N PRO A 20 9.66 -2.00 -2.73
CA PRO A 20 9.28 -3.35 -3.10
C PRO A 20 9.97 -3.81 -4.40
N PRO A 21 10.14 -5.12 -4.62
CA PRO A 21 10.70 -5.66 -5.85
C PRO A 21 9.87 -5.31 -7.09
N ALA A 22 10.52 -4.98 -8.21
CA ALA A 22 9.82 -4.57 -9.43
C ALA A 22 8.82 -5.62 -9.98
N HIS A 23 9.12 -6.91 -9.84
CA HIS A 23 8.21 -7.98 -10.28
C HIS A 23 6.94 -8.04 -9.42
N GLU A 24 7.06 -7.70 -8.13
CA GLU A 24 5.95 -7.63 -7.19
C GLU A 24 5.02 -6.47 -7.55
N VAL A 25 5.60 -5.27 -7.77
CA VAL A 25 4.88 -4.09 -8.22
C VAL A 25 4.14 -4.37 -9.54
N ALA A 26 4.79 -5.06 -10.49
CA ALA A 26 4.15 -5.43 -11.75
C ALA A 26 2.94 -6.37 -11.54
N ALA A 27 3.07 -7.37 -10.66
CA ALA A 27 1.99 -8.30 -10.33
C ALA A 27 0.82 -7.59 -9.62
N VAL A 28 1.13 -6.71 -8.66
CA VAL A 28 0.13 -5.89 -7.95
C VAL A 28 -0.62 -4.99 -8.93
N LYS A 29 0.09 -4.29 -9.83
CA LYS A 29 -0.55 -3.47 -10.85
C LYS A 29 -1.50 -4.27 -11.74
N ALA A 30 -1.07 -5.45 -12.19
CA ALA A 30 -1.90 -6.33 -13.01
C ALA A 30 -3.14 -6.83 -12.25
N ARG A 31 -3.01 -7.11 -10.94
CA ARG A 31 -4.13 -7.55 -10.09
C ARG A 31 -5.11 -6.41 -9.79
N LEU A 32 -4.63 -5.21 -9.46
CA LEU A 32 -5.48 -4.10 -9.04
C LEU A 32 -6.14 -3.36 -10.21
N ALA A 33 -5.58 -3.40 -11.43
CA ALA A 33 -6.16 -2.71 -12.58
C ALA A 33 -7.63 -3.10 -12.89
N PRO A 34 -8.01 -4.39 -13.02
CA PRO A 34 -9.41 -4.74 -13.24
C PRO A 34 -10.29 -4.49 -12.01
N LEU A 35 -9.73 -4.59 -10.79
CA LEU A 35 -10.48 -4.32 -9.56
C LEU A 35 -10.83 -2.84 -9.41
N GLN A 36 -9.94 -1.93 -9.83
CA GLN A 36 -10.24 -0.51 -9.84
C GLN A 36 -11.45 -0.18 -10.73
N LEU A 37 -11.53 -0.77 -11.93
CA LEU A 37 -12.69 -0.59 -12.80
C LEU A 37 -13.99 -1.04 -12.11
N LEU A 38 -13.92 -2.11 -11.31
CA LEU A 38 -15.04 -2.58 -10.52
C LEU A 38 -15.35 -1.63 -9.35
N SER A 39 -14.35 -1.15 -8.63
CA SER A 39 -14.49 -0.14 -7.57
C SER A 39 -15.15 1.13 -8.06
N PHE A 40 -14.82 1.61 -9.26
CA PHE A 40 -15.46 2.81 -9.83
C PHE A 40 -16.94 2.58 -10.12
N ALA A 41 -17.30 1.36 -10.54
CA ALA A 41 -18.67 1.02 -10.89
C ALA A 41 -19.56 0.74 -9.67
N THR A 42 -18.98 0.24 -8.58
CA THR A 42 -19.72 -0.17 -7.38
C THR A 42 -19.58 0.79 -6.22
N ASP A 43 -18.61 1.70 -6.28
CA ASP A 43 -18.17 2.53 -5.16
C ASP A 43 -17.74 1.71 -3.94
N LEU A 44 -17.06 0.58 -4.16
CA LEU A 44 -16.61 -0.32 -3.09
C LEU A 44 -15.13 -0.64 -3.22
N GLU A 45 -14.49 -0.86 -2.07
CA GLU A 45 -13.14 -1.39 -2.00
C GLU A 45 -13.11 -2.90 -2.27
N TYR A 46 -11.99 -3.36 -2.84
CA TYR A 46 -11.69 -4.78 -3.00
C TYR A 46 -10.31 -5.07 -2.46
N CYS A 47 -10.19 -6.10 -1.62
CA CYS A 47 -8.95 -6.40 -0.92
C CYS A 47 -8.60 -7.88 -0.89
N GLY A 48 -7.34 -8.17 -0.60
CA GLY A 48 -6.79 -9.50 -0.45
C GLY A 48 -5.36 -9.41 0.08
N TYR A 49 -4.66 -10.53 0.04
CA TYR A 49 -3.24 -10.58 0.35
C TYR A 49 -2.44 -10.95 -0.89
N LEU A 50 -1.24 -10.40 -0.96
CA LEU A 50 -0.13 -10.87 -1.76
C LEU A 50 0.76 -11.77 -0.87
N GLY A 51 1.11 -12.94 -1.38
CA GLY A 51 2.05 -13.86 -0.77
C GLY A 51 3.06 -14.42 -1.78
N ARG A 52 3.88 -15.35 -1.31
CA ARG A 52 4.77 -16.17 -2.15
C ARG A 52 4.30 -17.62 -2.17
N ASP A 53 4.27 -18.21 -3.35
CA ASP A 53 4.13 -19.65 -3.53
C ASP A 53 5.47 -20.38 -3.20
N PRO A 54 5.48 -21.73 -3.15
CA PRO A 54 6.71 -22.50 -2.88
C PRO A 54 7.83 -22.31 -3.90
N ASP A 55 7.51 -21.91 -5.14
CA ASP A 55 8.48 -21.61 -6.19
C ASP A 55 9.01 -20.16 -6.09
N GLY A 56 8.52 -19.38 -5.13
CA GLY A 56 8.89 -18.00 -4.85
C GLY A 56 8.16 -16.95 -5.70
N GLY A 57 7.16 -17.37 -6.49
CA GLY A 57 6.34 -16.52 -7.34
C GLY A 57 5.26 -15.75 -6.54
N PRO A 58 4.80 -14.58 -7.04
CA PRO A 58 3.73 -13.84 -6.40
C PRO A 58 2.40 -14.58 -6.58
N VAL A 59 1.74 -14.89 -5.47
CA VAL A 59 0.38 -15.44 -5.42
C VAL A 59 -0.52 -14.46 -4.69
N PHE A 60 -1.78 -14.37 -5.09
CA PHE A 60 -2.77 -13.57 -4.38
C PHE A 60 -3.87 -14.45 -3.83
N THR A 61 -4.41 -14.10 -2.68
CA THR A 61 -5.65 -14.70 -2.19
C THR A 61 -6.82 -14.36 -3.11
N GLU A 62 -7.97 -14.96 -2.81
CA GLU A 62 -9.23 -14.44 -3.31
C GLU A 62 -9.36 -12.97 -2.93
N MET A 63 -9.80 -12.16 -3.91
CA MET A 63 -10.06 -10.74 -3.70
C MET A 63 -11.50 -10.61 -3.23
N VAL A 64 -11.70 -10.13 -2.01
CA VAL A 64 -13.01 -9.98 -1.39
C VAL A 64 -13.54 -8.57 -1.56
N ARG A 65 -14.86 -8.45 -1.58
CA ARG A 65 -15.56 -7.16 -1.64
C ARG A 65 -15.67 -6.56 -0.25
N GLY A 66 -15.15 -5.36 -0.07
CA GLY A 66 -15.29 -4.54 1.13
C GLY A 66 -16.51 -3.62 1.10
N GLY A 67 -16.43 -2.56 1.89
CA GLY A 67 -17.37 -1.45 1.94
C GLY A 67 -16.85 -0.22 1.18
N HIS A 68 -17.49 0.92 1.45
CA HIS A 68 -17.11 2.22 0.87
C HIS A 68 -15.82 2.81 1.49
N TYR A 69 -15.49 2.42 2.73
CA TYR A 69 -14.42 3.03 3.54
C TYR A 69 -13.64 1.96 4.32
N GLY A 70 -13.37 0.84 3.67
CA GLY A 70 -12.61 -0.24 4.28
C GLY A 70 -12.93 -1.60 3.69
N CYS A 71 -11.91 -2.45 3.71
CA CYS A 71 -11.99 -3.83 3.32
C CYS A 71 -11.14 -4.70 4.27
N THR A 72 -11.69 -5.82 4.72
CA THR A 72 -10.96 -6.78 5.56
C THR A 72 -10.72 -8.04 4.75
N PRO A 73 -9.47 -8.31 4.33
CA PRO A 73 -9.15 -9.51 3.57
C PRO A 73 -9.26 -10.76 4.46
N VAL A 74 -9.48 -11.92 3.83
CA VAL A 74 -9.48 -13.21 4.53
C VAL A 74 -8.03 -13.70 4.63
N LEU A 75 -7.56 -13.91 5.85
CA LEU A 75 -6.22 -14.45 6.10
C LEU A 75 -6.07 -15.84 5.47
N PRO A 76 -5.04 -16.10 4.65
CA PRO A 76 -4.81 -17.42 4.09
C PRO A 76 -4.32 -18.42 5.16
N GLY A 77 -4.27 -19.70 4.79
CA GLY A 77 -3.61 -20.71 5.60
C GLY A 77 -2.10 -20.54 5.65
N ASP A 78 -1.46 -21.33 6.52
CA ASP A 78 -0.01 -21.27 6.78
C ASP A 78 0.87 -21.68 5.58
N ASP A 79 0.27 -22.16 4.49
CA ASP A 79 0.95 -22.55 3.25
C ASP A 79 1.34 -21.35 2.36
N VAL A 80 0.84 -20.15 2.67
CA VAL A 80 1.17 -18.92 1.96
C VAL A 80 2.07 -18.03 2.83
N ALA A 81 3.30 -17.79 2.37
CA ALA A 81 4.16 -16.80 3.00
C ALA A 81 3.68 -15.39 2.62
N LEU A 82 2.96 -14.74 3.53
CA LEU A 82 2.42 -13.39 3.33
C LEU A 82 3.53 -12.35 3.10
N ILE A 83 3.29 -11.46 2.14
CA ILE A 83 4.16 -10.32 1.83
C ILE A 83 3.46 -9.02 2.19
N ALA A 84 2.24 -8.82 1.68
CA ALA A 84 1.54 -7.55 1.81
C ALA A 84 0.03 -7.71 1.76
N SER A 85 -0.69 -6.80 2.42
CA SER A 85 -2.09 -6.53 2.10
C SER A 85 -2.17 -5.81 0.75
N VAL A 86 -3.28 -5.99 0.03
CA VAL A 86 -3.54 -5.26 -1.21
C VAL A 86 -5.00 -4.82 -1.24
N HIS A 87 -5.28 -3.57 -1.58
CA HIS A 87 -6.65 -3.12 -1.81
C HIS A 87 -6.77 -1.97 -2.82
N THR A 88 -7.98 -1.80 -3.33
CA THR A 88 -8.43 -0.60 -4.03
C THR A 88 -9.22 0.28 -3.08
N HIS A 89 -9.11 1.59 -3.21
CA HIS A 89 -10.16 2.48 -2.74
C HIS A 89 -11.43 2.37 -3.60
N GLY A 90 -12.54 2.92 -3.12
CA GLY A 90 -13.82 3.00 -3.82
C GLY A 90 -13.79 3.91 -5.05
N ALA A 91 -14.95 4.41 -5.46
CA ALA A 91 -15.01 5.36 -6.57
C ALA A 91 -14.56 6.74 -6.09
N TYR A 92 -14.17 7.62 -7.03
CA TYR A 92 -13.84 9.00 -6.66
C TYR A 92 -15.06 9.71 -6.04
N SER A 93 -14.80 10.50 -4.99
CA SER A 93 -15.74 11.40 -4.34
C SER A 93 -15.07 12.75 -4.09
N PRO A 94 -15.72 13.90 -4.43
CA PRO A 94 -15.20 15.22 -4.09
C PRO A 94 -15.34 15.55 -2.60
N GLU A 95 -16.07 14.74 -1.84
CA GLU A 95 -16.41 15.01 -0.43
C GLU A 95 -15.48 14.30 0.55
N ILE A 96 -14.83 13.22 0.11
CA ILE A 96 -14.03 12.34 0.97
C ILE A 96 -12.67 12.11 0.31
N PRO A 97 -11.55 12.48 0.98
CA PRO A 97 -10.22 12.20 0.48
C PRO A 97 -10.01 10.71 0.22
N SER A 98 -9.48 10.38 -0.95
CA SER A 98 -9.32 9.01 -1.43
C SER A 98 -8.01 8.78 -2.22
N GLU A 99 -7.12 9.78 -2.31
CA GLU A 99 -5.89 9.71 -3.11
C GLU A 99 -4.63 9.27 -2.35
N PHE A 100 -4.74 8.91 -1.07
CA PHE A 100 -3.64 8.40 -0.24
C PHE A 100 -4.14 7.40 0.81
N PRO A 101 -3.30 6.47 1.31
CA PRO A 101 -3.69 5.50 2.34
C PRO A 101 -4.09 6.17 3.65
N THR A 102 -4.85 5.46 4.47
CA THR A 102 -5.25 5.87 5.81
C THR A 102 -4.20 5.53 6.87
N ALA A 103 -4.29 6.15 8.05
CA ALA A 103 -3.50 5.78 9.22
C ALA A 103 -3.82 4.35 9.66
N LEU A 104 -5.06 3.90 9.48
CA LEU A 104 -5.50 2.55 9.82
C LEU A 104 -4.82 1.51 8.92
N ASP A 105 -4.61 1.79 7.63
CA ASP A 105 -3.88 0.89 6.73
C ASP A 105 -2.47 0.64 7.25
N ILE A 106 -1.72 1.73 7.54
CA ILE A 106 -0.36 1.60 8.10
C ILE A 106 -0.36 0.89 9.45
N ALA A 107 -1.35 1.17 10.31
CA ALA A 107 -1.44 0.53 11.62
C ALA A 107 -1.72 -0.97 11.51
N SER A 108 -2.55 -1.39 10.56
CA SER A 108 -2.96 -2.79 10.37
C SER A 108 -1.83 -3.60 9.75
N ASP A 109 -1.21 -3.12 8.67
CA ASP A 109 -0.05 -3.80 8.05
C ASP A 109 1.11 -3.95 9.04
N ALA A 110 1.39 -2.90 9.83
CA ALA A 110 2.40 -2.95 10.88
C ALA A 110 2.07 -3.94 12.01
N ALA A 111 0.78 -4.09 12.36
CA ALA A 111 0.34 -5.03 13.39
C ALA A 111 0.40 -6.48 12.90
N GLU A 112 0.14 -6.71 11.61
CA GLU A 112 0.28 -8.01 10.95
C GLU A 112 1.73 -8.36 10.62
N GLY A 113 2.64 -7.37 10.64
CA GLY A 113 4.05 -7.56 10.35
C GLY A 113 4.35 -7.73 8.86
N ILE A 114 3.48 -7.19 8.01
CA ILE A 114 3.54 -7.25 6.54
C ILE A 114 3.62 -5.83 5.96
N ASP A 115 3.81 -5.75 4.65
CA ASP A 115 3.70 -4.50 3.89
C ASP A 115 2.26 -4.31 3.36
N GLY A 116 2.02 -3.27 2.55
CA GLY A 116 0.71 -3.03 1.95
C GLY A 116 0.76 -2.34 0.59
N TYR A 117 -0.29 -2.50 -0.22
CA TYR A 117 -0.49 -1.74 -1.45
C TYR A 117 -1.90 -1.19 -1.57
N VAL A 118 -1.98 0.07 -2.00
CA VAL A 118 -3.25 0.78 -2.18
C VAL A 118 -3.32 1.39 -3.57
N ALA A 119 -4.36 1.06 -4.32
CA ALA A 119 -4.70 1.72 -5.58
C ALA A 119 -5.83 2.74 -5.38
N THR A 120 -5.65 3.97 -5.86
CA THR A 120 -6.57 5.08 -5.63
C THR A 120 -7.29 5.51 -6.92
N PRO A 121 -8.44 6.20 -6.84
CA PRO A 121 -9.26 6.54 -8.00
C PRO A 121 -8.55 7.37 -9.07
N GLY A 122 -7.59 8.21 -8.68
CA GLY A 122 -6.71 8.96 -9.58
C GLY A 122 -5.72 8.08 -10.35
N GLY A 123 -5.66 6.78 -10.05
CA GLY A 123 -4.76 5.81 -10.66
C GLY A 123 -3.37 5.78 -10.02
N ARG A 124 -3.20 6.30 -8.80
CA ARG A 124 -1.95 6.19 -8.04
C ARG A 124 -1.79 4.77 -7.51
N LEU A 125 -0.55 4.36 -7.30
CA LEU A 125 -0.22 3.17 -6.52
C LEU A 125 0.67 3.57 -5.35
N TRP A 126 0.26 3.17 -4.16
CA TRP A 126 0.99 3.33 -2.92
C TRP A 126 1.55 2.01 -2.43
N PHE A 127 2.67 2.10 -1.74
CA PHE A 127 3.28 1.04 -0.96
C PHE A 127 3.34 1.47 0.50
N ILE A 128 2.88 0.61 1.39
CA ILE A 128 3.01 0.77 2.83
C ILE A 128 4.16 -0.10 3.28
N ASP A 129 5.20 0.52 3.84
CA ASP A 129 6.24 -0.20 4.56
C ASP A 129 5.77 -0.34 6.01
N GLY A 130 5.24 -1.52 6.36
CA GLY A 130 4.63 -1.75 7.67
C GLY A 130 5.65 -1.65 8.80
N ARG A 131 6.91 -2.04 8.53
CA ARG A 131 8.01 -1.94 9.49
C ARG A 131 8.41 -0.49 9.77
N ALA A 132 8.56 0.31 8.71
CA ALA A 132 8.95 1.71 8.82
C ALA A 132 7.76 2.62 9.18
N ARG A 133 6.52 2.11 9.10
CA ARG A 133 5.26 2.81 9.37
C ARG A 133 5.07 4.06 8.51
N ILE A 134 5.26 3.88 7.21
CA ILE A 134 5.12 4.93 6.21
C ILE A 134 4.39 4.43 4.97
N ALA A 135 3.79 5.36 4.25
CA ALA A 135 3.30 5.15 2.89
C ALA A 135 4.21 5.89 1.90
N LEU A 136 4.51 5.24 0.78
CA LEU A 136 5.33 5.73 -0.31
C LEU A 136 4.53 5.64 -1.61
N GLN A 137 4.45 6.73 -2.36
CA GLN A 137 3.84 6.68 -3.68
C GLN A 137 4.82 6.02 -4.66
N LEU A 138 4.46 4.85 -5.18
CA LEU A 138 5.27 4.15 -6.20
C LEU A 138 5.11 4.81 -7.57
N CYS A 139 3.91 5.31 -7.87
CA CYS A 139 3.65 6.04 -9.11
C CYS A 139 2.41 6.96 -9.03
N GLY A 140 2.43 7.98 -9.90
CA GLY A 140 1.48 9.09 -10.01
C GLY A 140 0.09 8.75 -10.57
N PRO A 141 -0.76 9.77 -10.77
CA PRO A 141 -2.02 9.64 -11.49
C PRO A 141 -1.86 8.96 -12.85
N GLY A 142 -2.86 8.16 -13.23
CA GLY A 142 -2.86 7.41 -14.50
C GLY A 142 -1.86 6.25 -14.57
N CYS A 143 -1.20 5.88 -13.46
CA CYS A 143 -0.32 4.71 -13.40
C CYS A 143 -1.11 3.38 -13.45
N LEU A 144 -2.32 3.40 -12.89
CA LEU A 144 -3.38 2.40 -12.99
C LEU A 144 -4.63 3.06 -13.64
N PRO A 145 -5.69 2.29 -13.97
CA PRO A 145 -6.94 2.89 -14.43
C PRO A 145 -7.39 4.02 -13.51
N GLN A 146 -7.93 5.08 -14.10
CA GLN A 146 -8.37 6.27 -13.39
C GLN A 146 -9.89 6.36 -13.50
N ASP A 147 -10.57 6.67 -12.40
CA ASP A 147 -12.02 6.90 -12.40
C ASP A 147 -12.30 8.07 -13.37
N PRO A 148 -13.19 7.91 -14.37
CA PRO A 148 -13.50 8.99 -15.31
C PRO A 148 -14.03 10.26 -14.67
N ARG A 149 -14.50 10.21 -13.41
CA ARG A 149 -14.97 11.36 -12.64
C ARG A 149 -13.87 12.03 -11.81
N PHE A 150 -12.67 11.45 -11.76
CA PHE A 150 -11.56 11.97 -10.96
C PHE A 150 -11.17 13.39 -11.38
N HIS A 151 -10.97 14.26 -10.39
CA HIS A 151 -10.42 15.59 -10.57
C HIS A 151 -9.18 15.76 -9.69
N GLU A 152 -8.03 16.03 -10.32
CA GLU A 152 -6.78 16.22 -9.59
C GLU A 152 -6.81 17.51 -8.77
N GLY A 153 -6.49 17.40 -7.48
CA GLY A 153 -6.37 18.54 -6.56
C GLY A 153 -7.52 18.69 -5.57
N ASP A 154 -8.61 17.93 -5.72
CA ASP A 154 -9.74 17.98 -4.77
C ASP A 154 -9.36 17.52 -3.37
N ASP A 155 -8.46 16.53 -3.26
CA ASP A 155 -7.85 16.09 -1.99
C ASP A 155 -6.73 17.01 -1.50
N GLY A 156 -6.52 18.15 -2.17
CA GLY A 156 -5.40 19.06 -1.93
C GLY A 156 -4.06 18.47 -2.38
N PRO A 157 -2.94 19.04 -1.89
CA PRO A 157 -1.60 18.54 -2.23
C PRO A 157 -1.34 17.13 -1.69
N VAL A 158 -1.22 16.16 -2.61
CA VAL A 158 -0.85 14.77 -2.27
C VAL A 158 0.67 14.63 -2.31
N ALA A 159 1.28 14.42 -1.15
CA ALA A 159 2.73 14.27 -1.00
C ALA A 159 3.18 12.84 -1.33
N ALA A 160 4.31 12.64 -2.00
CA ALA A 160 4.79 11.29 -2.37
C ALA A 160 5.15 10.36 -1.19
N ARG A 161 5.08 10.85 0.05
CA ARG A 161 5.37 10.10 1.28
C ARG A 161 4.54 10.61 2.44
N TYR A 162 3.98 9.67 3.21
CA TYR A 162 3.33 9.95 4.48
C TYR A 162 3.91 9.09 5.60
N SER A 163 4.02 9.64 6.80
CA SER A 163 4.22 8.83 8.01
C SER A 163 2.89 8.52 8.66
N HIS A 164 2.81 7.42 9.42
CA HIS A 164 1.61 7.10 10.21
C HIS A 164 1.12 8.30 11.05
N ARG A 165 2.04 9.04 11.69
CA ARG A 165 1.70 10.25 12.46
C ARG A 165 1.12 11.35 11.59
N THR A 166 1.63 11.52 10.37
CA THR A 166 1.12 12.52 9.44
C THR A 166 -0.33 12.22 9.06
N LEU A 167 -0.63 10.96 8.74
CA LEU A 167 -1.99 10.53 8.38
C LEU A 167 -2.98 10.72 9.53
N ILE A 168 -2.60 10.35 10.77
CA ILE A 168 -3.41 10.66 11.97
C ILE A 168 -3.77 12.14 12.05
N GLY A 169 -2.81 13.01 11.74
CA GLY A 169 -3.03 14.46 11.75
C GLY A 169 -3.95 14.96 10.63
N LEU A 170 -3.93 14.30 9.46
CA LEU A 170 -4.82 14.63 8.34
C LEU A 170 -6.25 14.13 8.54
N GLU A 171 -6.42 13.01 9.25
CA GLU A 171 -7.72 12.36 9.49
C GLU A 171 -8.44 12.85 10.75
N SER A 172 -7.72 13.50 11.67
CA SER A 172 -8.32 14.06 12.87
C SER A 172 -9.27 15.22 12.50
N PRO A 173 -10.47 15.30 13.08
CA PRO A 173 -11.34 16.46 12.89
C PRO A 173 -10.60 17.74 13.27
N GLN A 174 -10.57 18.70 12.35
CA GLN A 174 -10.03 20.05 12.61
C GLN A 174 -11.03 20.89 13.40
#